data_AF-A0A662J7W1-F1
#
_entry.id   AF-A0A662J7W1-F1
#
_cell.length_a   1.000
_cell.length_b   1.000
_cell.length_c   1.000
_cell.angle_alpha   90.00
_cell.angle_beta   90.00
_cell.angle_gamma   90.00
#
_symmetry.space_group_name_H-M   'P 1'
#
loop_
_entity.id
_entity.type
_entity.pdbx_description
1 polymer ?
#
loop_
_entity_poly.entity_id
_entity_poly.type
_entity_poly.pdbx_seq_one_letter_code
_entity_poly.pdbx_strand_id
1 'polypeptide(L)'
;ATGAILEETSTDALADLVIAIYGLPSTPQDAAEVLEVVSVEKAVDTVSRLIDEGYLKEVAEILYYLTVARLNDIFAGLTMARRSSVYPYLSAETIARITRSLLPLPDLTVTSVEAEPGKPMAGSTVTVKATVKNIGNVKAANVKVALTVDGVAVDTATIAELAPDFSAEVAFTWKPSVEGTYTVKVVVDPDNVVEEISEENNVLSTTVTVYAIPPALPDLTVEFTKLPSEPVAGESYTVEVKVSNIGEREAGAFKVRLEVDGKVIGEEVVEVLAAGASKTVEFTWTPEAEGTYTLKATVDPENAVAESNEANNVATASVIVKAPPPPPPAVPWVAVAAVVIIIVVVIAVAAVWYVKAKRKP
;
A
#
# COMPACT_ATOMS: atom_id res chain seq x y z
N ALA A 1 59.60 21.66 43.22
CA ALA A 1 60.94 21.30 42.71
C ALA A 1 60.86 20.07 41.82
N THR A 2 60.24 18.98 42.28
CA THR A 2 60.14 17.71 41.54
C THR A 2 59.42 17.81 40.19
N GLY A 3 58.24 18.44 40.12
CA GLY A 3 57.52 18.61 38.85
C GLY A 3 58.32 19.39 37.79
N ALA A 4 59.01 20.48 38.18
CA ALA A 4 59.83 21.26 37.26
C ALA A 4 61.01 20.47 36.67
N ILE A 5 61.60 19.54 37.43
CA ILE A 5 62.67 18.65 36.95
C ILE A 5 62.11 17.62 35.95
N LEU A 6 60.90 17.10 36.20
CA LEU A 6 60.25 16.12 35.33
C LEU A 6 59.82 16.73 33.98
N GLU A 7 59.43 18.01 33.95
CA GLU A 7 59.11 18.71 32.70
C GLU A 7 60.32 18.84 31.75
N GLU A 8 61.50 19.10 32.31
CA GLU A 8 62.75 19.24 31.54
C GLU A 8 63.32 17.89 31.09
N THR A 9 62.78 16.77 31.61
CA THR A 9 63.21 15.41 31.25
C THR A 9 62.65 15.02 29.89
N SER A 10 63.41 14.30 29.04
CA SER A 10 62.90 13.82 27.75
C SER A 10 61.76 12.82 27.94
N THR A 11 60.87 12.68 26.96
CA THR A 11 59.74 11.71 27.05
C THR A 11 60.26 10.27 27.15
N ASP A 12 61.39 9.98 26.50
CA ASP A 12 62.08 8.70 26.61
C ASP A 12 62.55 8.47 28.05
N ALA A 13 63.33 9.38 28.61
CA ALA A 13 63.80 9.24 29.98
C ALA A 13 62.65 9.21 31.01
N LEU A 14 61.56 9.93 30.75
CA LEU A 14 60.40 9.98 31.63
C LEU A 14 59.61 8.66 31.61
N ALA A 15 59.34 8.07 30.45
CA ALA A 15 58.64 6.79 30.44
C ALA A 15 59.54 5.62 30.93
N ASP A 16 60.86 5.73 30.81
CA ASP A 16 61.80 4.74 31.35
C ASP A 16 61.80 4.83 32.87
N LEU A 17 61.73 6.06 33.41
CA LEU A 17 61.53 6.31 34.82
C LEU A 17 60.18 5.75 35.31
N VAL A 18 59.08 5.99 34.58
CA VAL A 18 57.75 5.48 34.93
C VAL A 18 57.74 3.95 34.99
N ILE A 19 58.34 3.26 34.01
CA ILE A 19 58.45 1.79 34.03
C ILE A 19 59.42 1.30 35.11
N ALA A 20 60.54 1.98 35.31
CA ALA A 20 61.48 1.62 36.36
C ALA A 20 60.84 1.74 37.76
N ILE A 21 60.03 2.78 37.98
CA ILE A 21 59.24 2.95 39.21
C ILE A 21 58.20 1.84 39.35
N TYR A 22 57.48 1.51 38.28
CA TYR A 22 56.52 0.40 38.27
C TYR A 22 57.17 -0.95 38.63
N GLY A 23 58.42 -1.18 38.20
CA GLY A 23 59.20 -2.39 38.48
C GLY A 23 59.74 -2.49 39.92
N LEU A 24 59.62 -1.45 40.74
CA LEU A 24 59.97 -1.50 42.17
C LEU A 24 58.85 -2.20 42.96
N PRO A 25 59.16 -2.91 44.07
CA PRO A 25 58.11 -3.48 44.92
C PRO A 25 57.24 -2.35 45.46
N SER A 26 56.03 -2.20 44.90
CA SER A 26 55.01 -1.17 45.16
C SER A 26 55.44 0.25 44.70
N THR A 27 54.73 1.00 43.85
CA THR A 27 53.34 0.89 43.38
C THR A 27 53.12 1.49 41.97
N PRO A 28 52.15 0.98 41.18
CA PRO A 28 51.60 1.71 40.01
C PRO A 28 51.04 3.10 40.38
N GLN A 29 50.73 3.33 41.65
CA GLN A 29 50.35 4.63 42.21
C GLN A 29 51.49 5.65 42.16
N ASP A 30 52.73 5.27 42.52
CA ASP A 30 53.88 6.19 42.44
C ASP A 30 54.17 6.61 41.00
N ALA A 31 54.01 5.68 40.05
CA ALA A 31 54.06 5.96 38.61
C ALA A 31 52.94 6.92 38.17
N ALA A 32 51.73 6.77 38.72
CA ALA A 32 50.62 7.69 38.47
C ALA A 32 50.88 9.09 39.04
N GLU A 33 51.51 9.20 40.21
CA GLU A 33 51.90 10.49 40.81
C GLU A 33 52.86 11.28 39.90
N VAL A 34 53.75 10.61 39.18
CA VAL A 34 54.61 11.25 38.17
C VAL A 34 53.77 11.86 37.06
N LEU A 35 52.76 11.14 36.54
CA LEU A 35 51.87 11.65 35.50
C LEU A 35 50.94 12.76 36.00
N GLU A 36 50.64 12.81 37.29
CA GLU A 36 49.83 13.86 37.92
C GLU A 36 50.53 15.20 38.02
N VAL A 37 51.86 15.23 38.10
CA VAL A 37 52.62 16.47 38.32
C VAL A 37 53.23 17.06 37.06
N VAL A 38 53.33 16.30 35.97
CA VAL A 38 53.78 16.80 34.67
C VAL A 38 52.61 17.40 33.87
N SER A 39 52.93 18.17 32.83
CA SER A 39 51.98 18.79 31.92
C SER A 39 51.13 17.73 31.21
N VAL A 40 49.92 18.10 30.78
CA VAL A 40 49.01 17.16 30.10
C VAL A 40 49.67 16.62 28.84
N GLU A 41 50.30 17.48 28.03
CA GLU A 41 51.05 17.08 26.84
C GLU A 41 52.13 16.05 27.18
N LYS A 42 52.93 16.32 28.22
CA LYS A 42 53.99 15.39 28.65
C LYS A 42 53.45 14.06 29.15
N ALA A 43 52.35 14.07 29.91
CA ALA A 43 51.69 12.86 30.38
C ALA A 43 51.15 12.03 29.20
N VAL A 44 50.49 12.68 28.23
CA VAL A 44 49.97 12.05 27.01
C VAL A 44 51.08 11.41 26.20
N ASP A 45 52.19 12.12 26.00
CA ASP A 45 53.36 11.61 25.25
C ASP A 45 54.02 10.43 25.96
N THR A 46 54.14 10.51 27.28
CA THR A 46 54.70 9.44 28.11
C THR A 46 53.84 8.19 28.01
N VAL A 47 52.53 8.30 28.24
CA VAL A 47 51.58 7.19 28.12
C VAL A 47 51.53 6.65 26.69
N SER A 48 51.60 7.53 25.69
CA SER A 48 51.68 7.15 24.28
C SER A 48 52.88 6.27 23.99
N ARG A 49 54.07 6.64 24.47
CA ARG A 49 55.29 5.84 24.30
C ARG A 49 55.15 4.47 24.95
N LEU A 50 54.63 4.41 26.18
CA LEU A 50 54.42 3.14 26.89
C LEU A 50 53.46 2.20 26.14
N ILE A 51 52.40 2.74 25.55
CA ILE A 51 51.47 1.99 24.71
C ILE A 51 52.18 1.48 23.44
N ASP A 52 52.95 2.33 22.77
CA ASP A 52 53.66 1.98 21.54
C ASP A 52 54.75 0.90 21.79
N GLU A 53 55.29 0.83 23.00
CA GLU A 53 56.24 -0.20 23.46
C GLU A 53 55.57 -1.49 23.98
N GLY A 54 54.24 -1.51 24.07
CA GLY A 54 53.47 -2.71 24.44
C GLY A 54 53.21 -2.89 25.93
N TYR A 55 53.51 -1.89 26.77
CA TYR A 55 53.23 -1.91 28.22
C TYR A 55 51.75 -1.67 28.56
N LEU A 56 50.83 -2.36 27.85
CA LEU A 56 49.39 -2.06 27.90
C LEU A 56 48.76 -2.37 29.26
N LYS A 57 49.22 -3.42 29.94
CA LYS A 57 48.74 -3.81 31.27
C LYS A 57 49.22 -2.83 32.34
N GLU A 58 50.50 -2.50 32.28
CA GLU A 58 51.16 -1.57 33.19
C GLU A 58 50.53 -0.18 33.06
N VAL A 59 50.30 0.28 31.82
CA VAL A 59 49.57 1.54 31.57
C VAL A 59 48.16 1.47 32.18
N ALA A 60 47.40 0.39 31.98
CA ALA A 60 46.07 0.26 32.56
C ALA A 60 46.07 0.30 34.10
N GLU A 61 47.05 -0.31 34.75
CA GLU A 61 47.24 -0.25 36.21
C GLU A 61 47.65 1.13 36.70
N ILE A 62 48.52 1.85 35.99
CA ILE A 62 48.90 3.23 36.33
C ILE A 62 47.67 4.15 36.20
N LEU A 63 46.92 4.04 35.10
CA LEU A 63 45.72 4.85 34.85
C LEU A 63 44.65 4.67 35.95
N TYR A 64 44.62 3.52 36.63
CA TYR A 64 43.72 3.27 37.76
C TYR A 64 43.92 4.27 38.91
N TYR A 65 45.15 4.70 39.17
CA TYR A 65 45.47 5.56 40.31
C TYR A 65 45.36 7.06 40.02
N LEU A 66 45.09 7.45 38.77
CA LEU A 66 44.91 8.86 38.40
C LEU A 66 43.59 9.44 38.92
N THR A 67 43.61 10.76 39.13
CA THR A 67 42.41 11.56 39.30
C THR A 67 41.53 11.49 38.05
N VAL A 68 40.21 11.62 38.23
CA VAL A 68 39.25 11.60 37.10
C VAL A 68 39.60 12.65 36.05
N ALA A 69 39.97 13.87 36.47
CA ALA A 69 40.36 14.94 35.55
C ALA A 69 41.58 14.54 34.71
N ARG A 70 42.68 14.12 35.36
CA ARG A 70 43.91 13.74 34.68
C ARG A 70 43.73 12.54 33.76
N LEU A 71 42.97 11.54 34.20
CA LEU A 71 42.61 10.37 33.39
C LEU A 71 41.90 10.79 32.10
N ASN A 72 40.92 11.69 32.19
CA ASN A 72 40.19 12.19 31.03
C ASN A 72 41.06 13.07 30.13
N ASP A 73 41.93 13.91 30.68
CA ASP A 73 42.88 14.72 29.91
C ASP A 73 43.83 13.84 29.09
N ILE A 74 44.38 12.79 29.71
CA ILE A 74 45.24 11.82 29.03
C ILE A 74 44.46 11.08 27.94
N PHE A 75 43.29 10.54 28.25
CA PHE A 75 42.47 9.86 27.24
C PHE A 75 42.11 10.78 26.08
N ALA A 76 41.73 12.04 26.34
CA ALA A 76 41.44 13.02 25.32
C ALA A 76 42.62 13.27 24.38
N GLY A 77 43.86 13.28 24.91
CA GLY A 77 45.09 13.43 24.12
C GLY A 77 45.53 12.18 23.35
N LEU A 78 45.10 10.98 23.75
CA LEU A 78 45.43 9.75 23.03
C LEU A 78 44.66 9.63 21.70
N THR A 79 45.31 9.05 20.69
CA THR A 79 44.65 8.64 19.43
C THR A 79 43.68 7.49 19.67
N MET A 80 42.68 7.34 18.80
CA MET A 80 41.69 6.24 18.91
C MET A 80 42.33 4.85 18.91
N ALA A 81 43.39 4.67 18.11
CA ALA A 81 44.14 3.42 18.07
C ALA A 81 44.77 3.10 19.44
N ARG A 82 45.39 4.09 20.11
CA ARG A 82 45.99 3.91 21.44
C ARG A 82 44.94 3.64 22.51
N ARG A 83 43.80 4.36 22.48
CA ARG A 83 42.66 4.08 23.37
C ARG A 83 42.14 2.66 23.20
N SER A 84 41.98 2.22 21.95
CA SER A 84 41.54 0.85 21.62
C SER A 84 42.52 -0.22 22.09
N SER A 85 43.83 0.05 22.03
CA SER A 85 44.86 -0.89 22.50
C SER A 85 44.85 -1.07 24.02
N VAL A 86 44.63 0.00 24.80
CA VAL A 86 44.65 -0.07 26.27
C VAL A 86 43.30 -0.50 26.86
N TYR A 87 42.18 -0.20 26.20
CA TYR A 87 40.83 -0.42 26.73
C TYR A 87 40.57 -1.84 27.26
N PRO A 88 40.97 -2.94 26.58
CA PRO A 88 40.76 -4.31 27.09
C PRO A 88 41.47 -4.64 28.40
N TYR A 89 42.42 -3.80 28.83
CA TYR A 89 43.20 -3.99 30.05
C TYR A 89 42.70 -3.12 31.21
N LEU A 90 41.81 -2.16 30.96
CA LEU A 90 41.26 -1.29 32.00
C LEU A 90 40.28 -2.05 32.89
N SER A 91 40.29 -1.75 34.19
CA SER A 91 39.25 -2.22 35.09
C SER A 91 37.93 -1.49 34.86
N ALA A 92 36.81 -2.11 35.23
CA ALA A 92 35.49 -1.48 35.17
C ALA A 92 35.43 -0.16 35.97
N GLU A 93 36.14 -0.07 37.09
CA GLU A 93 36.27 1.16 37.90
C GLU A 93 37.02 2.28 37.18
N THR A 94 38.04 1.94 36.37
CA THR A 94 38.72 2.93 35.53
C THR A 94 37.84 3.36 34.36
N ILE A 95 37.17 2.41 33.69
CA ILE A 95 36.25 2.68 32.58
C ILE A 95 35.13 3.63 33.03
N ALA A 96 34.54 3.41 34.20
CA ALA A 96 33.46 4.24 34.74
C ALA A 96 33.89 5.69 35.07
N ARG A 97 35.20 5.97 35.18
CA ARG A 97 35.75 7.32 35.40
C ARG A 97 36.11 8.04 34.10
N ILE A 98 36.13 7.34 32.97
CA ILE A 98 36.43 7.93 31.66
C ILE A 98 35.11 8.44 31.05
N THR A 99 35.15 9.65 30.48
CA THR A 99 34.04 10.22 29.74
C THR A 99 33.68 9.29 28.59
N ARG A 100 32.41 8.90 28.49
CA ARG A 100 31.95 7.83 27.58
C ARG A 100 32.32 8.07 26.12
N SER A 101 32.30 9.32 25.65
CA SER A 101 32.72 9.68 24.27
C SER A 101 34.22 9.53 23.99
N LEU A 102 35.04 9.39 25.04
CA LEU A 102 36.47 9.12 24.91
C LEU A 102 36.76 7.61 24.81
N LEU A 103 35.85 6.75 25.27
CA LEU A 103 36.01 5.30 25.16
C LEU A 103 35.94 4.85 23.69
N PRO A 104 36.68 3.80 23.30
CA PRO A 104 36.66 3.24 21.96
C PRO A 104 35.40 2.39 21.75
N LEU A 105 34.24 3.03 21.69
CA LEU A 105 32.92 2.41 21.58
C LEU A 105 32.16 2.90 20.33
N PRO A 106 31.36 2.04 19.68
CA PRO A 106 30.41 2.48 18.66
C PRO A 106 29.30 3.33 19.28
N ASP A 107 28.52 4.00 18.43
CA ASP A 107 27.32 4.73 18.84
C ASP A 107 26.34 4.61 17.67
N LEU A 108 25.44 3.65 17.78
CA LEU A 108 24.49 3.30 16.75
C LEU A 108 23.26 4.20 16.90
N THR A 109 22.66 4.53 15.77
CA THR A 109 21.43 5.32 15.79
C THR A 109 20.61 5.05 14.55
N VAL A 110 19.29 5.04 14.70
CA VAL A 110 18.38 4.94 13.56
C VAL A 110 18.10 6.35 13.06
N THR A 111 18.54 6.67 11.84
CA THR A 111 18.43 8.03 11.28
C THR A 111 17.20 8.23 10.39
N SER A 112 16.62 7.15 9.85
CA SER A 112 15.37 7.22 9.08
C SER A 112 14.57 5.92 9.22
N VAL A 113 13.24 6.05 9.14
CA VAL A 113 12.28 4.95 9.01
C VAL A 113 11.21 5.38 8.02
N GLU A 114 11.09 4.67 6.91
CA GLU A 114 10.17 4.97 5.82
C GLU A 114 9.37 3.71 5.46
N ALA A 115 8.10 3.90 5.08
CA ALA A 115 7.21 2.81 4.71
C ALA A 115 6.66 3.01 3.29
N GLU A 116 6.73 1.96 2.47
CA GLU A 116 6.22 1.95 1.10
C GLU A 116 5.25 0.77 0.89
N PRO A 117 4.10 0.98 0.22
CA PRO A 117 3.63 2.23 -0.37
C PRO A 117 3.16 3.23 0.71
N GLY A 118 3.19 4.54 0.42
CA GLY A 118 2.80 5.58 1.39
C GLY A 118 1.30 5.64 1.74
N LYS A 119 0.46 4.88 1.03
CA LYS A 119 -0.96 4.68 1.34
C LYS A 119 -1.31 3.19 1.23
N PRO A 120 -0.81 2.35 2.13
CA PRO A 120 -1.05 0.93 2.06
C PRO A 120 -2.50 0.62 2.41
N MET A 121 -3.08 -0.34 1.70
CA MET A 121 -4.41 -0.87 2.01
C MET A 121 -4.28 -2.06 2.96
N ALA A 122 -5.30 -2.32 3.76
CA ALA A 122 -5.37 -3.53 4.57
C ALA A 122 -5.16 -4.76 3.66
N GLY A 123 -4.36 -5.71 4.13
CA GLY A 123 -3.95 -6.89 3.38
C GLY A 123 -2.85 -6.67 2.34
N SER A 124 -2.40 -5.43 2.08
CA SER A 124 -1.25 -5.18 1.21
C SER A 124 0.08 -5.31 1.97
N THR A 125 1.14 -5.64 1.23
CA THR A 125 2.48 -5.72 1.79
C THR A 125 3.10 -4.31 1.87
N VAL A 126 3.64 -3.99 3.03
CA VAL A 126 4.39 -2.76 3.33
C VAL A 126 5.86 -3.11 3.50
N THR A 127 6.72 -2.45 2.76
CA THR A 127 8.17 -2.49 2.95
C THR A 127 8.56 -1.35 3.88
N VAL A 128 9.14 -1.67 5.04
CA VAL A 128 9.70 -0.68 5.96
C VAL A 128 11.20 -0.63 5.77
N LYS A 129 11.72 0.50 5.27
CA LYS A 129 13.16 0.75 5.14
C LYS A 129 13.63 1.58 6.32
N ALA A 130 14.79 1.23 6.86
CA ALA A 130 15.42 2.00 7.92
C ALA A 130 16.91 2.17 7.68
N THR A 131 17.43 3.35 8.02
CA THR A 131 18.86 3.64 7.95
C THR A 131 19.43 3.68 9.36
N VAL A 132 20.44 2.84 9.59
CA VAL A 132 21.22 2.81 10.82
C VAL A 132 22.56 3.47 10.54
N LYS A 133 22.99 4.39 11.40
CA LYS A 133 24.29 5.05 11.34
C LYS A 133 25.10 4.71 12.59
N ASN A 134 26.41 4.53 12.43
CA ASN A 134 27.34 4.55 13.55
C ASN A 134 27.97 5.95 13.63
N ILE A 135 27.62 6.73 14.65
CA ILE A 135 28.20 8.04 14.99
C ILE A 135 29.31 7.94 16.04
N GLY A 136 29.66 6.72 16.44
CA GLY A 136 30.70 6.45 17.41
C GLY A 136 32.08 6.43 16.77
N ASN A 137 33.05 5.96 17.54
CA ASN A 137 34.46 6.09 17.15
C ASN A 137 35.16 4.76 16.86
N VAL A 138 34.48 3.63 17.11
CA VAL A 138 34.88 2.32 16.60
C VAL A 138 33.75 1.64 15.85
N LYS A 139 34.14 0.64 15.08
CA LYS A 139 33.28 -0.20 14.26
C LYS A 139 32.44 -1.13 15.13
N ALA A 140 31.16 -1.28 14.80
CA ALA A 140 30.28 -2.30 15.37
C ALA A 140 30.18 -3.52 14.43
N ALA A 141 29.95 -4.71 14.98
CA ALA A 141 29.79 -5.94 14.23
C ALA A 141 28.57 -6.74 14.73
N ASN A 142 27.94 -7.50 13.84
CA ASN A 142 26.72 -8.28 14.11
C ASN A 142 25.60 -7.46 14.76
N VAL A 143 25.40 -6.23 14.27
CA VAL A 143 24.41 -5.30 14.81
C VAL A 143 23.02 -5.78 14.42
N LYS A 144 22.24 -6.19 15.43
CA LYS A 144 20.85 -6.60 15.23
C LYS A 144 19.96 -5.36 15.12
N VAL A 145 18.99 -5.38 14.21
CA VAL A 145 17.99 -4.33 14.05
C VAL A 145 16.62 -4.99 14.08
N ALA A 146 15.71 -4.50 14.91
CA ALA A 146 14.36 -5.04 15.04
C ALA A 146 13.30 -4.04 14.58
N LEU A 147 12.31 -4.57 13.85
CA LEU A 147 11.07 -3.88 13.56
C LEU A 147 9.99 -4.31 14.57
N THR A 148 9.34 -3.32 15.16
CA THR A 148 8.11 -3.51 15.95
C THR A 148 6.99 -2.63 15.41
N VAL A 149 5.76 -3.13 15.46
CA VAL A 149 4.56 -2.39 15.08
C VAL A 149 3.59 -2.45 16.26
N ASP A 150 3.22 -1.27 16.79
CA ASP A 150 2.42 -1.12 18.02
C ASP A 150 2.96 -1.96 19.20
N GLY A 151 4.29 -2.06 19.29
CA GLY A 151 4.99 -2.83 20.31
C GLY A 151 5.07 -4.34 20.06
N VAL A 152 4.47 -4.85 18.98
CA VAL A 152 4.58 -6.26 18.58
C VAL A 152 5.79 -6.44 17.67
N ALA A 153 6.64 -7.42 17.96
CA ALA A 153 7.77 -7.78 17.10
C ALA A 153 7.27 -8.28 15.74
N VAL A 154 7.81 -7.72 14.66
CA VAL A 154 7.48 -8.11 13.29
C VAL A 154 8.60 -8.92 12.67
N ASP A 155 9.81 -8.35 12.65
CA ASP A 155 10.96 -8.95 11.97
C ASP A 155 12.27 -8.39 12.51
N THR A 156 13.38 -9.05 12.19
CA THR A 156 14.74 -8.62 12.55
C THR A 156 15.70 -8.78 11.39
N ALA A 157 16.66 -7.86 11.31
CA ALA A 157 17.76 -7.88 10.35
C ALA A 157 19.10 -7.80 11.10
N THR A 158 20.19 -8.16 10.42
CA THR A 158 21.54 -8.06 10.99
C THR A 158 22.44 -7.33 10.02
N ILE A 159 23.07 -6.26 10.49
CA ILE A 159 24.15 -5.56 9.81
C ILE A 159 25.45 -6.23 10.25
N ALA A 160 26.14 -6.89 9.33
CA ALA A 160 27.35 -7.65 9.64
C ALA A 160 28.45 -6.77 10.27
N GLU A 161 28.60 -5.55 9.75
CA GLU A 161 29.60 -4.60 10.19
C GLU A 161 29.17 -3.17 9.86
N LEU A 162 29.46 -2.22 10.76
CA LEU A 162 29.21 -0.80 10.55
C LEU A 162 30.36 0.04 11.09
N ALA A 163 31.18 0.57 10.19
CA ALA A 163 32.32 1.43 10.52
C ALA A 163 31.87 2.81 11.05
N PRO A 164 32.73 3.53 11.80
CA PRO A 164 32.47 4.90 12.24
C PRO A 164 32.08 5.82 11.07
N ASP A 165 31.09 6.68 11.27
CA ASP A 165 30.51 7.62 10.30
C ASP A 165 29.78 7.00 9.10
N PHE A 166 29.75 5.67 8.96
CA PHE A 166 29.00 4.99 7.91
C PHE A 166 27.56 4.69 8.31
N SER A 167 26.71 4.59 7.29
CA SER A 167 25.32 4.13 7.43
C SER A 167 25.10 2.82 6.66
N ALA A 168 24.16 2.02 7.15
CA ALA A 168 23.64 0.84 6.47
C ALA A 168 22.11 0.92 6.42
N GLU A 169 21.55 0.47 5.31
CA GLU A 169 20.10 0.34 5.14
C GLU A 169 19.66 -1.09 5.40
N VAL A 170 18.54 -1.25 6.10
CA VAL A 170 17.84 -2.52 6.28
C VAL A 170 16.40 -2.35 5.82
N ALA A 171 15.81 -3.44 5.32
CA ALA A 171 14.42 -3.47 4.88
C ALA A 171 13.69 -4.63 5.53
N PHE A 172 12.46 -4.37 5.95
CA PHE A 172 11.56 -5.33 6.59
C PHE A 172 10.26 -5.42 5.82
N THR A 173 9.57 -6.56 5.93
CA THR A 173 8.26 -6.76 5.33
C THR A 173 7.18 -6.85 6.41
N TRP A 174 6.14 -6.05 6.29
CA TRP A 174 5.00 -6.02 7.20
C TRP A 174 3.68 -6.06 6.41
N LYS A 175 2.68 -6.81 6.89
CA LYS A 175 1.40 -6.99 6.20
C LYS A 175 0.22 -6.75 7.15
N PRO A 176 -0.22 -5.49 7.35
CA PRO A 176 -1.37 -5.20 8.21
C PRO A 176 -2.65 -5.79 7.61
N SER A 177 -3.47 -6.47 8.41
CA SER A 177 -4.75 -7.05 7.94
C SER A 177 -5.96 -6.13 8.19
N VAL A 178 -5.80 -5.10 9.01
CA VAL A 178 -6.87 -4.19 9.40
C VAL A 178 -6.43 -2.76 9.08
N GLU A 179 -7.38 -1.92 8.68
CA GLU A 179 -7.13 -0.48 8.56
C GLU A 179 -6.84 0.15 9.93
N GLY A 180 -6.14 1.28 9.93
CA GLY A 180 -5.79 1.97 11.16
C GLY A 180 -4.45 2.68 11.06
N THR A 181 -4.13 3.45 12.08
CA THR A 181 -2.82 4.10 12.22
C THR A 181 -1.96 3.25 13.14
N TYR A 182 -0.82 2.82 12.61
CA TYR A 182 0.13 1.96 13.30
C TYR A 182 1.40 2.74 13.63
N THR A 183 1.93 2.52 14.82
CA THR A 183 3.25 3.04 15.21
C THR A 183 4.32 2.03 14.79
N VAL A 184 5.08 2.40 13.76
CA VAL A 184 6.20 1.62 13.24
C VAL A 184 7.47 2.09 13.93
N LYS A 185 8.13 1.20 14.66
CA LYS A 185 9.32 1.50 15.45
C LYS A 185 10.44 0.56 15.09
N VAL A 186 11.61 1.13 14.80
CA VAL A 186 12.84 0.41 14.54
C VAL A 186 13.80 0.65 15.69
N VAL A 187 14.38 -0.43 16.18
CA VAL A 187 15.36 -0.42 17.27
C VAL A 187 16.63 -1.08 16.77
N VAL A 188 17.74 -0.34 16.80
CA VAL A 188 19.08 -0.93 16.63
C VAL A 188 19.57 -1.46 17.98
N ASP A 189 20.27 -2.59 17.95
CA ASP A 189 20.70 -3.37 19.11
C ASP A 189 19.63 -3.55 20.21
N PRO A 190 18.45 -4.13 19.87
CA PRO A 190 17.33 -4.25 20.81
C PRO A 190 17.63 -5.13 22.03
N ASP A 191 18.67 -5.97 21.96
CA ASP A 191 19.09 -6.87 23.03
C ASP A 191 20.19 -6.25 23.91
N ASN A 192 20.64 -5.03 23.59
CA ASN A 192 21.69 -4.29 24.31
C ASN A 192 22.99 -5.12 24.45
N VAL A 193 23.41 -5.77 23.36
CA VAL A 193 24.58 -6.67 23.29
C VAL A 193 25.85 -5.93 22.89
N VAL A 194 25.72 -4.88 22.09
CA VAL A 194 26.81 -3.98 21.71
C VAL A 194 26.91 -2.91 22.79
N GLU A 195 28.09 -2.73 23.39
CA GLU A 195 28.30 -1.61 24.32
C GLU A 195 28.51 -0.33 23.52
N GLU A 196 27.71 0.70 23.79
CA GLU A 196 27.70 1.92 22.98
C GLU A 196 28.12 3.17 23.78
N ILE A 197 28.39 4.27 23.08
CA ILE A 197 28.58 5.58 23.72
C ILE A 197 27.25 6.08 24.30
N SER A 198 26.13 5.80 23.63
CA SER A 198 24.80 6.16 24.06
C SER A 198 23.82 5.05 23.68
N GLU A 199 23.02 4.61 24.64
CA GLU A 199 21.91 3.67 24.40
C GLU A 199 20.58 4.40 24.11
N GLU A 200 20.57 5.72 24.24
CA GLU A 200 19.34 6.53 24.24
C GLU A 200 18.86 6.90 22.82
N ASN A 201 19.71 6.72 21.82
CA ASN A 201 19.52 7.10 20.41
C ASN A 201 19.32 5.90 19.47
N ASN A 202 19.09 4.71 20.04
CA ASN A 202 18.90 3.46 19.33
C ASN A 202 17.50 3.25 18.75
N VAL A 203 16.58 4.20 18.95
CA VAL A 203 15.17 4.03 18.61
C VAL A 203 14.69 5.16 17.73
N LEU A 204 14.03 4.82 16.62
CA LEU A 204 13.25 5.77 15.82
C LEU A 204 11.88 5.17 15.49
N SER A 205 10.85 6.01 15.55
CA SER A 205 9.48 5.61 15.22
C SER A 205 8.80 6.59 14.28
N THR A 206 7.92 6.06 13.44
CA THR A 206 7.03 6.81 12.56
C THR A 206 5.62 6.21 12.63
N THR A 207 4.64 6.90 12.03
CA THR A 207 3.27 6.39 11.92
C THR A 207 2.95 6.02 10.48
N VAL A 208 2.26 4.91 10.30
CA VAL A 208 1.76 4.46 8.99
C VAL A 208 0.25 4.30 9.07
N THR A 209 -0.48 5.07 8.26
CA THR A 209 -1.93 4.96 8.14
C THR A 209 -2.27 3.94 7.05
N VAL A 210 -2.86 2.83 7.46
CA VAL A 210 -3.38 1.77 6.60
C VAL A 210 -4.86 2.04 6.33
N TYR A 211 -5.27 1.98 5.07
CA TYR A 211 -6.63 2.27 4.64
C TYR A 211 -7.44 0.97 4.45
N ALA A 212 -8.76 1.01 4.66
CA ALA A 212 -9.61 -0.10 4.25
C ALA A 212 -9.49 -0.40 2.76
N ILE A 213 -9.74 -1.66 2.41
CA ILE A 213 -10.08 -2.02 1.04
C ILE A 213 -11.49 -1.46 0.77
N PRO A 214 -11.69 -0.61 -0.25
CA PRO A 214 -13.03 -0.21 -0.68
C PRO A 214 -13.90 -1.46 -0.90
N PRO A 215 -15.17 -1.44 -0.48
CA PRO A 215 -16.05 -2.56 -0.73
C PRO A 215 -16.18 -2.77 -2.25
N ALA A 216 -16.10 -4.03 -2.69
CA ALA A 216 -16.48 -4.39 -4.05
C ALA A 216 -17.94 -3.97 -4.30
N LEU A 217 -18.22 -3.41 -5.48
CA LEU A 217 -19.55 -2.98 -5.90
C LEU A 217 -19.99 -3.77 -7.15
N PRO A 218 -21.31 -3.94 -7.37
CA PRO A 218 -21.86 -4.34 -8.66
C PRO A 218 -21.56 -3.29 -9.74
N ASP A 219 -21.70 -3.69 -11.01
CA ASP A 219 -21.61 -2.79 -12.17
C ASP A 219 -22.60 -3.32 -13.22
N LEU A 220 -23.78 -2.73 -13.27
CA LEU A 220 -24.86 -3.14 -14.15
C LEU A 220 -24.66 -2.51 -15.53
N THR A 221 -25.01 -3.28 -16.54
CA THR A 221 -24.97 -2.85 -17.94
C THR A 221 -26.19 -3.37 -18.65
N VAL A 222 -26.63 -2.66 -19.66
CA VAL A 222 -27.84 -3.02 -20.41
C VAL A 222 -27.58 -2.99 -21.90
N GLU A 223 -28.14 -3.96 -22.63
CA GLU A 223 -28.09 -4.03 -24.08
C GLU A 223 -29.41 -4.59 -24.66
N PHE A 224 -29.77 -4.16 -25.88
CA PHE A 224 -30.87 -4.80 -26.62
C PHE A 224 -30.38 -6.07 -27.29
N THR A 225 -31.04 -7.19 -27.02
CA THR A 225 -30.71 -8.49 -27.65
C THR A 225 -31.72 -8.88 -28.73
N LYS A 226 -32.93 -8.33 -28.69
CA LYS A 226 -33.94 -8.50 -29.73
C LYS A 226 -34.78 -7.25 -29.91
N LEU A 227 -34.88 -6.82 -31.15
CA LEU A 227 -35.74 -5.73 -31.61
C LEU A 227 -36.58 -6.23 -32.78
N PRO A 228 -37.81 -5.72 -32.99
CA PRO A 228 -38.62 -6.10 -34.14
C PRO A 228 -37.96 -5.62 -35.45
N SER A 229 -37.79 -6.54 -36.40
CA SER A 229 -37.35 -6.24 -37.75
C SER A 229 -38.58 -5.94 -38.62
N GLU A 230 -38.87 -4.67 -38.86
CA GLU A 230 -40.05 -4.19 -39.62
C GLU A 230 -41.41 -4.28 -38.91
N PRO A 231 -41.55 -3.70 -37.69
CA PRO A 231 -42.85 -3.63 -37.04
C PRO A 231 -43.89 -2.84 -37.85
N VAL A 232 -45.14 -3.24 -37.73
CA VAL A 232 -46.32 -2.61 -38.31
C VAL A 232 -47.14 -2.00 -37.18
N ALA A 233 -47.66 -0.80 -37.39
CA ALA A 233 -48.48 -0.13 -36.39
C ALA A 233 -49.75 -0.94 -36.06
N GLY A 234 -50.05 -1.05 -34.77
CA GLY A 234 -51.19 -1.80 -34.21
C GLY A 234 -50.87 -3.26 -33.85
N GLU A 235 -49.71 -3.80 -34.22
CA GLU A 235 -49.28 -5.14 -33.84
C GLU A 235 -48.38 -5.13 -32.59
N SER A 236 -48.36 -6.24 -31.83
CA SER A 236 -47.55 -6.36 -30.62
C SER A 236 -46.25 -7.11 -30.89
N TYR A 237 -45.14 -6.56 -30.40
CA TYR A 237 -43.79 -7.08 -30.59
C TYR A 237 -43.09 -7.31 -29.26
N THR A 238 -42.28 -8.37 -29.19
CA THR A 238 -41.37 -8.61 -28.07
C THR A 238 -40.07 -7.85 -28.27
N VAL A 239 -39.66 -7.11 -27.24
CA VAL A 239 -38.34 -6.49 -27.12
C VAL A 239 -37.59 -7.22 -26.01
N GLU A 240 -36.40 -7.75 -26.31
CA GLU A 240 -35.55 -8.43 -25.32
C GLU A 240 -34.38 -7.51 -24.94
N VAL A 241 -34.24 -7.28 -23.64
CA VAL A 241 -33.18 -6.48 -23.05
C VAL A 241 -32.36 -7.39 -22.15
N LYS A 242 -31.05 -7.45 -22.38
CA LYS A 242 -30.13 -8.19 -21.51
C LYS A 242 -29.47 -7.22 -20.56
N VAL A 243 -29.50 -7.55 -19.28
CA VAL A 243 -28.77 -6.88 -18.22
C VAL A 243 -27.62 -7.78 -17.77
N SER A 244 -26.44 -7.22 -17.60
CA SER A 244 -25.26 -7.94 -17.09
C SER A 244 -24.64 -7.20 -15.91
N ASN A 245 -24.25 -7.93 -14.88
CA ASN A 245 -23.44 -7.39 -13.79
C ASN A 245 -21.96 -7.70 -14.08
N ILE A 246 -21.21 -6.71 -14.55
CA ILE A 246 -19.78 -6.81 -14.86
C ILE A 246 -18.89 -6.41 -13.66
N GLY A 247 -19.49 -6.11 -12.52
CA GLY A 247 -18.79 -5.75 -11.28
C GLY A 247 -18.37 -6.97 -10.47
N GLU A 248 -17.76 -6.71 -9.31
CA GLU A 248 -17.17 -7.73 -8.44
C GLU A 248 -18.10 -8.20 -7.31
N ARG A 249 -19.29 -7.62 -7.20
CA ARG A 249 -20.29 -7.97 -6.17
C ARG A 249 -21.67 -8.21 -6.75
N GLU A 250 -22.45 -9.05 -6.09
CA GLU A 250 -23.87 -9.28 -6.37
C GLU A 250 -24.69 -7.99 -6.20
N ALA A 251 -25.53 -7.69 -7.20
CA ALA A 251 -26.58 -6.68 -7.11
C ALA A 251 -27.83 -7.28 -6.49
N GLY A 252 -28.42 -6.55 -5.53
CA GLY A 252 -29.74 -6.88 -4.96
C GLY A 252 -30.88 -6.57 -5.92
N ALA A 253 -32.08 -6.32 -5.39
CA ALA A 253 -33.24 -6.06 -6.23
C ALA A 253 -33.14 -4.70 -6.93
N PHE A 254 -33.26 -4.69 -8.27
CA PHE A 254 -33.34 -3.49 -9.10
C PHE A 254 -34.37 -3.65 -10.21
N LYS A 255 -34.74 -2.54 -10.87
CA LYS A 255 -35.66 -2.55 -12.00
C LYS A 255 -34.93 -2.40 -13.34
N VAL A 256 -35.54 -2.93 -14.38
CA VAL A 256 -35.19 -2.65 -15.78
C VAL A 256 -36.39 -1.97 -16.40
N ARG A 257 -36.21 -0.76 -16.93
CA ARG A 257 -37.28 0.03 -17.55
C ARG A 257 -37.07 0.12 -19.04
N LEU A 258 -38.12 -0.13 -19.80
CA LEU A 258 -38.18 0.19 -21.23
C LEU A 258 -39.02 1.44 -21.45
N GLU A 259 -38.45 2.41 -22.15
CA GLU A 259 -39.12 3.61 -22.63
C GLU A 259 -39.11 3.69 -24.15
N VAL A 260 -40.18 4.20 -24.74
CA VAL A 260 -40.29 4.51 -26.18
C VAL A 260 -40.64 5.98 -26.31
N ASP A 261 -39.79 6.76 -26.98
CA ASP A 261 -39.90 8.22 -27.12
C ASP A 261 -40.16 8.94 -25.79
N GLY A 262 -39.53 8.44 -24.71
CA GLY A 262 -39.67 8.97 -23.35
C GLY A 262 -40.92 8.53 -22.58
N LYS A 263 -41.77 7.67 -23.16
CA LYS A 263 -42.91 7.06 -22.45
C LYS A 263 -42.53 5.68 -21.94
N VAL A 264 -42.75 5.44 -20.65
CA VAL A 264 -42.56 4.11 -20.03
C VAL A 264 -43.53 3.10 -20.63
N ILE A 265 -42.97 2.01 -21.16
CA ILE A 265 -43.72 0.86 -21.71
C ILE A 265 -43.90 -0.21 -20.64
N GLY A 266 -42.85 -0.46 -19.84
CA GLY A 266 -42.90 -1.43 -18.76
C GLY A 266 -41.66 -1.36 -17.88
N GLU A 267 -41.77 -2.00 -16.72
CA GLU A 267 -40.69 -2.23 -15.78
C GLU A 267 -40.69 -3.69 -15.35
N GLU A 268 -39.51 -4.31 -15.34
CA GLU A 268 -39.32 -5.67 -14.87
C GLU A 268 -38.36 -5.66 -13.67
N VAL A 269 -38.64 -6.48 -12.66
CA VAL A 269 -37.81 -6.58 -11.45
C VAL A 269 -36.81 -7.72 -11.60
N VAL A 270 -35.55 -7.42 -11.27
CA VAL A 270 -34.49 -8.41 -11.10
C VAL A 270 -34.16 -8.44 -9.61
N GLU A 271 -34.62 -9.48 -8.90
CA GLU A 271 -34.46 -9.61 -7.44
C GLU A 271 -33.00 -9.71 -6.99
N VAL A 272 -32.17 -10.34 -7.82
CA VAL A 272 -30.74 -10.52 -7.57
C VAL A 272 -30.01 -10.79 -8.87
N LEU A 273 -28.80 -10.25 -9.01
CA LEU A 273 -27.89 -10.57 -10.11
C LEU A 273 -26.46 -10.71 -9.60
N ALA A 274 -25.98 -11.96 -9.54
CA ALA A 274 -24.62 -12.28 -9.10
C ALA A 274 -23.56 -11.61 -9.98
N ALA A 275 -22.37 -11.37 -9.41
CA ALA A 275 -21.22 -10.85 -10.14
C ALA A 275 -20.89 -11.74 -11.36
N GLY A 276 -20.68 -11.13 -12.53
CA GLY A 276 -20.42 -11.80 -13.80
C GLY A 276 -21.66 -12.45 -14.46
N ALA A 277 -22.84 -12.41 -13.82
CA ALA A 277 -24.05 -12.99 -14.38
C ALA A 277 -24.81 -12.00 -15.29
N SER A 278 -25.66 -12.55 -16.15
CA SER A 278 -26.58 -11.76 -16.97
C SER A 278 -27.98 -12.35 -16.96
N LYS A 279 -29.00 -11.50 -17.11
CA LYS A 279 -30.41 -11.88 -17.22
C LYS A 279 -31.05 -11.13 -18.39
N THR A 280 -31.81 -11.85 -19.22
CA THR A 280 -32.67 -11.24 -20.24
C THR A 280 -34.06 -11.01 -19.66
N VAL A 281 -34.59 -9.81 -19.85
CA VAL A 281 -35.97 -9.43 -19.57
C VAL A 281 -36.69 -9.10 -20.88
N GLU A 282 -37.99 -9.39 -20.92
CA GLU A 282 -38.81 -9.21 -22.11
C GLU A 282 -39.87 -8.15 -21.86
N PHE A 283 -40.08 -7.28 -22.85
CA PHE A 283 -41.16 -6.31 -22.85
C PHE A 283 -42.05 -6.51 -24.08
N THR A 284 -43.34 -6.25 -23.92
CA THR A 284 -44.28 -6.20 -25.05
C THR A 284 -44.50 -4.74 -25.45
N TRP A 285 -44.27 -4.42 -26.72
CA TRP A 285 -44.46 -3.09 -27.28
C TRP A 285 -45.38 -3.13 -28.50
N THR A 286 -46.39 -2.25 -28.51
CA THR A 286 -47.37 -2.11 -29.60
C THR A 286 -47.31 -0.67 -30.13
N PRO A 287 -46.61 -0.38 -31.23
CA PRO A 287 -46.59 0.96 -31.80
C PRO A 287 -47.97 1.35 -32.35
N GLU A 288 -48.44 2.55 -32.03
CA GLU A 288 -49.79 3.01 -32.43
C GLU A 288 -49.84 3.57 -33.86
N ALA A 289 -48.71 4.06 -34.38
CA ALA A 289 -48.63 4.70 -35.70
C ALA A 289 -47.33 4.31 -36.43
N GLU A 290 -47.28 4.59 -37.73
CA GLU A 290 -46.02 4.51 -38.49
C GLU A 290 -45.07 5.65 -38.09
N GLY A 291 -43.77 5.40 -38.16
CA GLY A 291 -42.76 6.40 -37.79
C GLY A 291 -41.48 5.79 -37.25
N THR A 292 -40.55 6.67 -36.87
CA THR A 292 -39.30 6.28 -36.21
C THR A 292 -39.45 6.46 -34.70
N TYR A 293 -39.26 5.37 -33.97
CA TYR A 293 -39.34 5.33 -32.51
C TYR A 293 -37.95 5.14 -31.91
N THR A 294 -37.68 5.86 -30.83
CA THR A 294 -36.46 5.70 -30.03
C THR A 294 -36.77 4.87 -28.80
N LEU A 295 -36.21 3.67 -28.74
CA LEU A 295 -36.26 2.79 -27.59
C LEU A 295 -35.09 3.12 -26.66
N LYS A 296 -35.36 3.21 -25.36
CA LYS A 296 -34.34 3.36 -24.32
C LYS A 296 -34.59 2.32 -23.23
N ALA A 297 -33.61 1.45 -23.01
CA ALA A 297 -33.58 0.56 -21.86
C ALA A 297 -32.69 1.18 -20.79
N THR A 298 -33.18 1.23 -19.55
CA THR A 298 -32.41 1.69 -18.39
C THR A 298 -32.46 0.62 -17.32
N VAL A 299 -31.29 0.15 -16.90
CA VAL A 299 -31.15 -0.68 -15.71
C VAL A 299 -31.01 0.23 -14.49
N ASP A 300 -31.62 -0.18 -13.39
CA ASP A 300 -31.69 0.54 -12.13
C ASP A 300 -32.04 2.05 -12.26
N PRO A 301 -33.17 2.40 -12.89
CA PRO A 301 -33.53 3.79 -13.13
C PRO A 301 -33.80 4.59 -11.84
N GLU A 302 -34.00 3.92 -10.70
CA GLU A 302 -34.16 4.54 -9.39
C GLU A 302 -32.84 4.72 -8.64
N ASN A 303 -31.71 4.22 -9.17
CA ASN A 303 -30.40 4.22 -8.50
C ASN A 303 -30.50 3.56 -7.11
N ALA A 304 -31.16 2.39 -7.05
CA ALA A 304 -31.40 1.61 -5.84
C ALA A 304 -30.20 0.73 -5.45
N VAL A 305 -29.35 0.36 -6.41
CA VAL A 305 -28.09 -0.37 -6.22
C VAL A 305 -26.95 0.62 -6.42
N ALA A 306 -26.04 0.72 -5.45
CA ALA A 306 -24.83 1.52 -5.63
C ALA A 306 -23.82 0.74 -6.47
N GLU A 307 -23.40 1.32 -7.59
CA GLU A 307 -22.54 0.64 -8.57
C GLU A 307 -21.13 1.25 -8.67
N SER A 308 -20.17 0.51 -9.25
CA SER A 308 -18.85 1.07 -9.56
C SER A 308 -18.89 2.05 -10.73
N ASN A 309 -19.90 1.96 -11.59
CA ASN A 309 -20.11 2.84 -12.73
C ASN A 309 -21.62 3.01 -12.98
N GLU A 310 -22.13 4.23 -12.84
CA GLU A 310 -23.54 4.54 -13.11
C GLU A 310 -23.78 4.97 -14.57
N ALA A 311 -22.71 5.16 -15.35
CA ALA A 311 -22.78 5.77 -16.68
C ALA A 311 -23.11 4.78 -17.81
N ASN A 312 -23.08 3.48 -17.53
CA ASN A 312 -23.32 2.37 -18.46
C ASN A 312 -24.68 1.69 -18.26
N ASN A 313 -25.57 2.34 -17.51
CA ASN A 313 -26.91 1.86 -17.20
C ASN A 313 -27.97 2.13 -18.27
N VAL A 314 -27.58 2.63 -19.45
CA VAL A 314 -28.52 3.05 -20.50
C VAL A 314 -28.12 2.53 -21.87
N ALA A 315 -29.06 1.89 -22.57
CA ALA A 315 -28.95 1.53 -23.98
C ALA A 315 -30.08 2.19 -24.79
N THR A 316 -29.77 2.65 -26.00
CA THR A 316 -30.74 3.24 -26.93
C THR A 316 -30.72 2.53 -28.28
N ALA A 317 -31.87 2.47 -28.94
CA ALA A 317 -32.02 1.93 -30.28
C ALA A 317 -33.12 2.67 -31.05
N SER A 318 -33.04 2.70 -32.38
CA SER A 318 -34.08 3.28 -33.24
C SER A 318 -34.76 2.19 -34.05
N VAL A 319 -36.09 2.22 -34.08
CA VAL A 319 -36.93 1.26 -34.81
C VAL A 319 -37.89 2.01 -35.72
N ILE A 320 -37.96 1.61 -37.00
CA ILE A 320 -38.87 2.19 -37.99
C ILE A 320 -40.10 1.30 -38.11
N VAL A 321 -41.27 1.86 -37.80
CA VAL A 321 -42.58 1.21 -37.88
C VAL A 321 -43.28 1.58 -39.19
N LYS A 322 -43.83 0.58 -39.88
CA LYS A 322 -44.58 0.72 -41.14
C LYS A 322 -46.08 0.90 -40.88
N ALA A 323 -46.78 1.58 -41.79
CA ALA A 323 -48.24 1.61 -41.78
C ALA A 323 -48.84 0.21 -41.92
N PRO A 324 -50.04 -0.03 -41.35
CA PRO A 324 -50.80 -1.24 -41.61
C PRO A 324 -51.19 -1.31 -43.09
N PRO A 325 -51.33 -2.52 -43.66
CA PRO A 325 -51.78 -2.66 -45.04
C PRO A 325 -53.15 -1.98 -45.21
N PRO A 326 -53.39 -1.30 -46.35
CA PRO A 326 -54.66 -0.64 -46.59
C PRO A 326 -55.82 -1.66 -46.52
N PRO A 327 -57.00 -1.27 -46.00
CA PRO A 327 -58.14 -2.15 -45.97
C PRO A 327 -58.48 -2.64 -47.40
N PRO A 328 -58.96 -3.88 -47.56
CA PRO A 328 -59.36 -4.38 -48.88
C PRO A 328 -60.34 -3.42 -49.54
N PRO A 329 -60.29 -3.23 -50.87
CA PRO A 329 -61.21 -2.36 -51.56
C PRO A 329 -62.65 -2.77 -51.23
N ALA A 330 -63.47 -1.81 -50.81
CA ALA A 330 -64.88 -2.06 -50.53
C ALA A 330 -65.53 -2.65 -51.80
N VAL A 331 -66.09 -3.85 -51.71
CA VAL A 331 -66.84 -4.44 -52.82
C VAL A 331 -68.02 -3.51 -53.12
N PRO A 332 -68.10 -2.89 -54.31
CA PRO A 332 -69.20 -2.00 -54.62
C PRO A 332 -70.48 -2.84 -54.66
N TRP A 333 -71.47 -2.49 -53.83
CA TRP A 333 -72.78 -3.12 -53.79
C TRP A 333 -73.44 -3.19 -55.18
N VAL A 334 -73.04 -2.30 -56.09
CA VAL A 334 -73.46 -2.26 -57.50
C VAL A 334 -73.06 -3.53 -58.27
N ALA A 335 -71.90 -4.13 -57.98
CA ALA A 335 -71.47 -5.38 -58.61
C ALA A 335 -72.29 -6.59 -58.12
N VAL A 336 -72.64 -6.60 -56.83
CA VAL A 336 -73.54 -7.62 -56.25
C VAL A 336 -74.96 -7.46 -56.80
N ALA A 337 -75.46 -6.22 -56.88
CA ALA A 337 -76.77 -5.93 -57.46
C ALA A 337 -76.87 -6.28 -58.95
N ALA A 338 -75.82 -5.99 -59.74
CA ALA A 338 -75.80 -6.34 -61.17
C ALA A 338 -75.84 -7.86 -61.38
N VAL A 339 -75.10 -8.65 -60.59
CA VAL A 339 -75.14 -10.12 -60.67
C VAL A 339 -76.53 -10.65 -60.26
N VAL A 340 -77.13 -10.11 -59.20
CA VAL A 340 -78.49 -10.50 -58.78
C VAL A 340 -79.53 -10.13 -59.83
N ILE A 341 -79.46 -8.92 -60.42
CA ILE A 341 -80.36 -8.50 -61.50
C ILE A 341 -80.19 -9.39 -62.73
N ILE A 342 -78.96 -9.71 -63.14
CA ILE A 342 -78.70 -10.62 -64.26
C ILE A 342 -79.27 -12.01 -63.98
N ILE A 343 -79.08 -12.56 -62.78
CA ILE A 343 -79.65 -13.86 -62.39
C ILE A 343 -81.18 -13.83 -62.43
N VAL A 344 -81.81 -12.79 -61.89
CA VAL A 344 -83.28 -12.62 -61.92
C VAL A 344 -83.78 -12.51 -63.36
N VAL A 345 -83.09 -11.76 -64.21
CA VAL A 345 -83.44 -11.63 -65.64
C VAL A 345 -83.27 -12.96 -66.37
N VAL A 346 -82.20 -13.71 -66.13
CA VAL A 346 -81.98 -15.04 -66.73
C VAL A 346 -83.07 -16.02 -66.29
N ILE A 347 -83.42 -16.05 -65.00
CA ILE A 347 -84.51 -16.88 -64.47
C ILE A 347 -85.85 -16.48 -65.11
N ALA A 348 -86.13 -15.18 -65.23
CA ALA A 348 -87.35 -14.69 -65.86
C ALA A 348 -87.42 -15.07 -67.35
N VAL A 349 -86.31 -14.94 -68.09
CA VAL A 349 -86.23 -15.33 -69.50
C VAL A 349 -86.39 -16.84 -69.67
N ALA A 350 -85.75 -17.65 -68.81
CA ALA A 350 -85.90 -19.10 -68.80
C ALA A 350 -87.34 -19.53 -68.49
N ALA A 351 -88.01 -18.87 -67.54
CA ALA A 351 -89.41 -19.11 -67.23
C ALA A 351 -90.34 -18.76 -68.41
N VAL A 352 -90.09 -17.63 -69.10
CA VAL A 352 -90.83 -17.25 -70.31
C VAL A 352 -90.62 -18.26 -71.44
N TRP A 353 -89.39 -18.72 -71.67
CA TRP A 353 -89.09 -19.76 -72.65
C TRP A 353 -89.76 -21.10 -72.30
N TYR A 354 -89.72 -21.52 -71.04
CA TYR A 354 -90.37 -22.74 -70.56
C TYR A 354 -91.90 -22.71 -70.77
N VAL A 355 -92.54 -21.59 -70.45
CA VAL A 355 -93.99 -21.38 -70.70
C VAL A 355 -94.32 -21.39 -72.19
N LYS A 356 -93.44 -20.83 -73.03
CA LYS A 356 -93.64 -20.78 -74.49
C LYS A 356 -93.42 -22.14 -75.16
N ALA A 357 -92.47 -22.94 -74.66
CA ALA A 357 -92.19 -24.30 -75.15
C ALA A 357 -93.32 -25.30 -74.85
N LYS A 358 -94.08 -25.10 -73.76
CA LYS A 358 -95.28 -25.92 -73.44
C LYS A 358 -96.54 -25.56 -74.24
N ARG A 359 -96.52 -24.53 -75.10
CA ARG A 359 -97.73 -23.97 -75.75
C ARG A 359 -97.85 -24.19 -77.26
N LYS A 360 -97.16 -25.16 -77.86
CA LYS A 360 -97.37 -25.49 -79.28
C LYS A 360 -97.27 -27.00 -79.53
N PRO A 361 -98.17 -27.52 -80.38
CA PRO A 361 -99.57 -27.79 -80.08
C PRO A 361 -99.83 -29.24 -79.65
#